data_AF-A0A535MSC3-F1
#
_entry.id   AF-A0A535MSC3-F1
#
_cell.length_a   1.000
_cell.length_b   1.000
_cell.length_c   1.000
_cell.angle_alpha   90.00
_cell.angle_beta   90.00
_cell.angle_gamma   90.00
#
_symmetry.space_group_name_H-M   'P 1'
#
loop_
_entity.id
_entity.type
_entity.pdbx_description
1 polymer ?
#
loop_
_entity_poly.entity_id
_entity_poly.type
_entity_poly.pdbx_seq_one_letter_code
_entity_poly.pdbx_strand_id
1 'polypeptide(L)'
;GAFVWGERVPGDHITLNANPNYWGDGPSLEKVVFRYIPDLTVMFTQFKTGEIDYTGLQGITADHYDEAKTLADRDIHVGPTAFIENIWFNLGRPQFQDKDVRQALYLAMDKNTIIKNIYYSVHGPAESYLPKESWAYNPDLSAHTFGLEGR
;
A
#
# COMPACT_ATOMS: atom_id res chain seq x y z
N GLY A 1 1.76 21.77 15.78
CA GLY A 1 1.41 21.66 14.35
C GLY A 1 0.03 22.25 14.12
N ALA A 2 -0.58 22.01 12.96
CA ALA A 2 -1.94 22.45 12.64
C ALA A 2 -3.01 21.80 13.55
N PHE A 3 -2.70 20.62 14.10
CA PHE A 3 -3.51 19.95 15.12
C PHE A 3 -2.75 19.84 16.45
N VAL A 4 -3.51 19.78 17.55
CA VAL A 4 -3.05 19.44 18.90
C VAL A 4 -3.64 18.11 19.34
N TRP A 5 -2.94 17.46 20.28
CA TRP A 5 -3.42 16.23 20.90
C TRP A 5 -4.76 16.46 21.62
N GLY A 6 -5.72 15.57 21.37
CA GLY A 6 -6.96 15.47 22.14
C GLY A 6 -6.87 14.34 23.14
N GLU A 7 -7.18 13.13 22.69
CA GLU A 7 -7.18 11.92 23.52
C GLU A 7 -6.74 10.68 22.75
N ARG A 8 -6.49 9.61 23.51
CA ARG A 8 -6.33 8.25 22.99
C ARG A 8 -7.11 7.30 23.86
N VAL A 9 -8.00 6.55 23.22
CA VAL A 9 -8.66 5.40 23.80
C VAL A 9 -7.98 4.14 23.23
N PRO A 10 -7.21 3.39 24.05
CA PRO A 10 -6.48 2.23 23.58
C PRO A 10 -7.39 1.21 22.87
N GLY A 11 -6.99 0.77 21.68
CA GLY A 11 -7.75 -0.20 20.89
C GLY A 11 -8.97 0.37 20.14
N ASP A 12 -9.32 1.63 20.37
CA ASP A 12 -10.46 2.29 19.71
C ASP A 12 -10.02 3.45 18.79
N HIS A 13 -9.53 4.57 19.34
CA HIS A 13 -9.15 5.72 18.52
C HIS A 13 -8.09 6.66 19.13
N ILE A 14 -7.53 7.52 18.26
CA ILE A 14 -6.81 8.75 18.63
C ILE A 14 -7.60 9.95 18.07
N THR A 15 -7.83 10.96 18.91
CA THR A 15 -8.44 12.23 18.50
C THR A 15 -7.39 13.34 18.50
N LEU A 16 -7.32 14.10 17.39
CA LEU A 16 -6.60 15.35 17.29
C LEU A 16 -7.60 16.50 17.06
N ASN A 17 -7.39 17.62 17.75
CA ASN A 17 -8.23 18.82 17.58
C ASN A 17 -7.46 19.89 16.83
N ALA A 18 -8.17 20.76 16.10
CA ALA A 18 -7.56 21.91 15.45
C ALA A 18 -6.79 22.77 16.46
N ASN A 19 -5.60 23.23 16.09
CA ASN A 19 -4.78 24.10 16.93
C ASN A 19 -5.15 25.57 16.67
N PRO A 20 -5.86 26.26 17.58
CA PRO A 20 -6.20 27.68 17.39
C PRO A 20 -4.97 28.60 17.43
N ASN A 21 -3.85 28.11 17.97
CA ASN A 21 -2.58 28.85 18.05
C ASN A 21 -1.61 28.43 16.94
N TYR A 22 -2.09 27.83 15.85
CA TYR A 22 -1.23 27.54 14.71
C TYR A 22 -0.78 28.84 14.04
N TRP A 23 0.47 28.89 13.60
CA TRP A 23 1.10 30.12 13.12
C TRP A 23 0.65 30.53 11.71
N GLY A 24 0.05 29.62 10.94
CA GLY A 24 -0.55 29.88 9.63
C GLY A 24 -2.07 29.81 9.67
N ASP A 25 -2.71 29.64 8.50
CA ASP A 25 -4.18 29.71 8.35
C ASP A 25 -4.97 28.64 9.13
N GLY A 26 -4.29 27.62 9.66
CA GLY A 26 -4.91 26.52 10.42
C GLY A 26 -5.49 25.42 9.53
N PRO A 27 -5.93 24.29 10.10
CA PRO A 27 -6.62 23.25 9.35
C PRO A 27 -8.06 23.65 9.05
N SER A 28 -8.59 23.25 7.89
CA SER A 28 -10.02 23.39 7.57
C SER A 28 -10.92 22.43 8.36
N LEU A 29 -10.32 21.48 9.07
CA LEU A 29 -11.02 20.50 9.90
C LEU A 29 -10.87 20.87 11.38
N GLU A 30 -11.97 20.84 12.12
CA GLU A 30 -11.96 21.07 13.57
C GLU A 30 -11.39 19.88 14.34
N LYS A 31 -11.51 18.66 13.79
CA LYS A 31 -11.15 17.40 14.46
C LYS A 31 -10.76 16.33 13.44
N VAL A 32 -9.78 15.51 13.82
CA VAL A 32 -9.42 14.28 13.10
C VAL A 32 -9.46 13.13 14.08
N VAL A 33 -10.15 12.05 13.72
CA VAL A 33 -10.25 10.83 14.53
C VAL A 33 -9.64 9.67 13.77
N PHE A 34 -8.52 9.14 14.27
CA PHE A 34 -7.90 7.93 13.75
C PHE A 34 -8.50 6.72 14.46
N ARG A 35 -9.42 6.02 13.80
CA ARG A 35 -10.02 4.79 14.31
C ARG A 35 -9.10 3.59 14.04
N TYR A 36 -8.96 2.71 15.02
CA TYR A 36 -8.22 1.46 14.85
C TYR A 36 -9.16 0.37 14.31
N ILE A 37 -9.03 0.05 13.02
CA ILE A 37 -9.86 -0.95 12.35
C ILE A 37 -8.92 -1.97 11.70
N PRO A 38 -8.60 -3.08 12.39
CA PRO A 38 -7.62 -4.05 11.91
C PRO A 38 -8.09 -4.85 10.68
N ASP A 39 -9.40 -4.98 10.50
CA ASP A 39 -9.99 -5.72 9.38
C ASP A 39 -10.31 -4.77 8.22
N LEU A 40 -9.63 -4.98 7.08
CA LEU A 40 -9.75 -4.10 5.92
C LEU A 40 -11.10 -4.23 5.21
N THR A 41 -11.78 -5.37 5.30
CA THR A 41 -13.13 -5.55 4.76
C THR A 41 -14.16 -4.78 5.59
N VAL A 42 -14.01 -4.78 6.92
CA VAL A 42 -14.81 -3.93 7.82
C VAL A 42 -14.53 -2.45 7.56
N MET A 43 -13.25 -2.07 7.42
CA MET A 43 -12.85 -0.70 7.09
C MET A 43 -13.48 -0.24 5.76
N PHE A 44 -13.41 -1.07 4.71
CA PHE A 44 -14.03 -0.75 3.43
C PHE A 44 -15.56 -0.62 3.53
N THR A 45 -16.21 -1.49 4.31
CA THR A 45 -17.65 -1.39 4.56
C THR A 45 -18.03 -0.07 5.24
N GLN A 46 -17.27 0.35 6.25
CA GLN A 46 -17.48 1.64 6.93
C GLN A 46 -17.17 2.85 6.04
N PHE A 47 -16.20 2.73 5.12
CA PHE A 47 -15.92 3.75 4.11
C PHE A 47 -17.10 3.91 3.14
N LYS A 48 -17.72 2.81 2.72
CA LYS A 48 -18.94 2.82 1.89
C LYS A 48 -20.11 3.51 2.58
N THR A 49 -20.29 3.31 3.89
CA THR A 49 -21.39 3.93 4.65
C THR A 49 -21.10 5.37 5.06
N GLY A 50 -19.85 5.82 4.97
CA GLY A 50 -19.42 7.16 5.42
C GLY A 50 -19.12 7.27 6.90
N GLU A 51 -18.95 6.15 7.58
CA GLU A 51 -18.34 6.12 8.91
C GLU A 51 -16.82 6.36 8.88
N ILE A 52 -16.20 6.19 7.70
CA ILE A 52 -14.81 6.53 7.42
C ILE A 52 -14.78 7.44 6.20
N ASP A 53 -14.14 8.59 6.34
CA ASP A 53 -13.95 9.55 5.24
C ASP A 53 -12.70 9.26 4.41
N TYR A 54 -11.67 8.67 5.03
CA TYR A 54 -10.37 8.41 4.42
C TYR A 54 -9.73 7.12 4.94
N THR A 55 -9.30 6.24 4.03
CA THR A 55 -8.73 4.91 4.36
C THR A 55 -7.22 4.95 4.67
N GLY A 56 -6.58 6.11 4.55
CA GLY A 56 -5.21 6.31 4.99
C GLY A 56 -4.19 5.42 4.27
N LEU A 57 -3.13 5.05 5.00
CA LEU A 57 -2.03 4.22 4.50
C LEU A 57 -2.46 2.80 4.14
N GLN A 58 -3.54 2.29 4.73
CA GLN A 58 -4.04 0.94 4.44
C GLN A 58 -4.72 0.88 3.07
N GLY A 59 -5.29 2.00 2.62
CA GLY A 59 -5.96 2.10 1.33
C GLY A 59 -7.18 1.18 1.20
N ILE A 60 -7.53 0.87 -0.04
CA ILE A 60 -8.58 -0.09 -0.39
C ILE A 60 -7.87 -1.30 -0.99
N THR A 61 -8.20 -2.50 -0.53
CA THR A 61 -7.61 -3.73 -1.06
C THR A 61 -8.01 -3.92 -2.52
N ALA A 62 -7.13 -4.54 -3.31
CA ALA A 62 -7.28 -4.60 -4.75
C ALA A 62 -8.54 -5.34 -5.22
N ASP A 63 -9.02 -6.32 -4.45
CA ASP A 63 -10.27 -7.04 -4.69
C ASP A 63 -11.52 -6.16 -4.56
N HIS A 64 -11.44 -5.08 -3.78
CA HIS A 64 -12.51 -4.09 -3.61
C HIS A 64 -12.38 -2.88 -4.53
N TYR A 65 -11.31 -2.76 -5.32
CA TYR A 65 -11.05 -1.57 -6.14
C TYR A 65 -12.12 -1.31 -7.20
N ASP A 66 -12.60 -2.35 -7.89
CA ASP A 66 -13.63 -2.20 -8.91
C ASP A 66 -14.96 -1.76 -8.32
N GLU A 67 -15.34 -2.28 -7.15
CA GLU A 67 -16.52 -1.82 -6.40
C GLU A 67 -16.34 -0.38 -5.93
N ALA A 68 -15.18 -0.05 -5.35
CA ALA A 68 -14.90 1.26 -4.78
C ALA A 68 -15.10 2.39 -5.81
N LYS A 69 -14.64 2.20 -7.05
CA LYS A 69 -14.81 3.17 -8.15
C LYS A 69 -16.26 3.50 -8.47
N THR A 70 -17.21 2.65 -8.08
CA THR A 70 -18.65 2.85 -8.35
C THR A 70 -19.36 3.60 -7.24
N LEU A 71 -18.69 3.85 -6.11
CA LEU A 71 -19.29 4.53 -4.96
C LEU A 71 -19.56 6.00 -5.32
N ALA A 72 -20.82 6.41 -5.15
CA ALA A 72 -21.19 7.81 -5.21
C ALA A 72 -20.54 8.58 -4.04
N ASP A 73 -20.23 9.86 -4.26
CA ASP A 73 -19.68 10.77 -3.24
C ASP A 73 -18.34 10.30 -2.62
N ARG A 74 -17.60 9.47 -3.35
CA ARG A 74 -16.24 9.04 -3.00
C ARG A 74 -15.31 9.28 -4.17
N ASP A 75 -14.09 9.68 -3.84
CA ASP A 75 -13.04 9.92 -4.82
C ASP A 75 -11.96 8.85 -4.67
N ILE A 76 -11.82 8.01 -5.70
CA ILE A 76 -10.97 6.83 -5.66
C ILE A 76 -9.85 6.99 -6.68
N HIS A 77 -8.62 7.09 -6.17
CA HIS A 77 -7.42 7.23 -6.98
C HIS A 77 -6.43 6.12 -6.70
N VAL A 78 -5.87 5.55 -7.78
CA VAL A 78 -4.62 4.80 -7.67
C VAL A 78 -3.48 5.79 -7.83
N GLY A 79 -2.90 6.17 -6.70
CA GLY A 79 -1.76 7.07 -6.64
C GLY A 79 -0.44 6.32 -6.54
N PRO A 80 0.66 6.92 -7.02
CA PRO A 80 1.99 6.39 -6.77
C PRO A 80 2.28 6.38 -5.27
N THR A 81 2.77 5.25 -4.77
CA THR A 81 3.20 5.10 -3.38
C THR A 81 4.68 4.77 -3.36
N ALA A 82 5.40 5.27 -2.36
CA ALA A 82 6.80 4.93 -2.15
C ALA A 82 6.96 3.53 -1.53
N PHE A 83 6.30 2.54 -2.14
CA PHE A 83 6.19 1.17 -1.66
C PHE A 83 6.49 0.18 -2.80
N ILE A 84 7.34 -0.80 -2.51
CA ILE A 84 7.60 -1.95 -3.36
C ILE A 84 7.40 -3.19 -2.49
N GLU A 85 6.65 -4.16 -3.01
CA GLU A 85 6.52 -5.46 -2.38
C GLU A 85 7.53 -6.43 -2.99
N ASN A 86 8.26 -7.14 -2.13
CA ASN A 86 9.31 -8.06 -2.56
C ASN A 86 9.41 -9.27 -1.64
N ILE A 87 9.92 -10.37 -2.20
CA ILE A 87 10.33 -11.55 -1.43
C ILE A 87 11.83 -11.44 -1.16
N TRP A 88 12.22 -11.55 0.11
CA TRP A 88 13.63 -11.60 0.51
C TRP A 88 14.04 -12.97 0.99
N PHE A 89 15.23 -13.38 0.56
CA PHE A 89 15.87 -14.60 1.03
C PHE A 89 16.80 -14.30 2.20
N ASN A 90 16.64 -15.01 3.31
CA ASN A 90 17.57 -14.93 4.42
C ASN A 90 18.86 -15.68 4.08
N LEU A 91 19.91 -14.95 3.71
CA LEU A 91 21.22 -15.51 3.31
C LEU A 91 22.00 -16.18 4.45
N GLY A 92 21.56 -16.03 5.70
CA GLY A 92 22.10 -16.79 6.83
C GLY A 92 21.65 -18.27 6.83
N ARG A 93 20.64 -18.62 6.03
CA ARG A 93 20.18 -20.00 5.88
C ARG A 93 20.93 -20.71 4.76
N PRO A 94 21.45 -21.94 4.98
CA PRO A 94 22.26 -22.65 3.98
C PRO A 94 21.61 -22.79 2.61
N GLN A 95 20.29 -22.98 2.55
CA GLN A 95 19.54 -23.18 1.30
C GLN A 95 19.54 -21.94 0.39
N PHE A 96 19.77 -20.74 0.94
CA PHE A 96 19.73 -19.49 0.19
C PHE A 96 21.10 -18.86 -0.02
N GLN A 97 22.19 -19.50 0.43
CA GLN A 97 23.55 -18.98 0.24
C GLN A 97 23.99 -19.05 -1.22
N ASP A 98 23.61 -20.11 -1.92
CA ASP A 98 23.89 -20.28 -3.34
C ASP A 98 23.06 -19.29 -4.18
N LYS A 99 23.76 -18.53 -5.04
CA LYS A 99 23.13 -17.58 -5.97
C LYS A 99 22.24 -18.29 -6.97
N ASP A 100 22.65 -19.46 -7.45
CA ASP A 100 21.92 -20.18 -8.49
C ASP A 100 20.58 -20.69 -7.96
N VAL A 101 20.51 -21.07 -6.68
CA VAL A 101 19.25 -21.41 -6.01
C VAL A 101 18.32 -20.20 -5.97
N ARG A 102 18.81 -19.02 -5.59
CA ARG A 102 17.98 -17.81 -5.56
C ARG A 102 17.50 -17.41 -6.95
N GLN A 103 18.35 -17.55 -7.97
CA GLN A 103 17.96 -17.29 -9.37
C GLN A 103 16.93 -18.31 -9.87
N ALA A 104 17.07 -19.59 -9.52
CA ALA A 104 16.08 -20.62 -9.87
C ALA A 104 14.72 -20.33 -9.23
N LEU A 105 14.70 -19.94 -7.95
CA LEU A 105 13.47 -19.55 -7.25
C LEU A 105 12.85 -18.29 -7.85
N TYR A 106 13.68 -17.34 -8.29
CA TYR A 106 13.21 -16.15 -8.98
C TYR A 106 12.50 -16.49 -10.28
N LEU A 107 13.14 -17.28 -11.16
CA LEU A 107 12.57 -17.71 -12.45
C LEU A 107 11.32 -18.59 -12.32
N ALA A 108 11.20 -19.31 -11.20
CA ALA A 108 10.04 -20.14 -10.89
C ALA A 108 8.82 -19.33 -10.41
N MET A 109 8.94 -18.02 -10.20
CA MET A 109 7.84 -17.17 -9.73
C MET A 109 7.02 -16.64 -10.90
N ASP A 110 5.79 -17.11 -11.06
CA ASP A 110 4.85 -16.50 -12.00
C ASP A 110 4.27 -15.18 -11.45
N LYS A 111 5.05 -14.10 -11.58
CA LYS A 111 4.65 -12.75 -11.14
C LYS A 111 3.33 -12.30 -11.76
N ASN A 112 3.08 -12.63 -13.03
CA ASN A 112 1.89 -12.17 -13.74
C ASN A 112 0.63 -12.82 -13.17
N THR A 113 0.67 -14.13 -12.91
CA THR A 113 -0.45 -14.83 -12.27
C THR A 113 -0.68 -14.33 -10.85
N ILE A 114 0.38 -14.07 -10.07
CA ILE A 114 0.28 -13.47 -8.74
C ILE A 114 -0.40 -12.09 -8.80
N ILE A 115 0.09 -11.20 -9.67
CA ILE A 115 -0.45 -9.85 -9.86
C ILE A 115 -1.93 -9.90 -10.24
N LYS A 116 -2.28 -10.79 -11.17
CA LYS A 116 -3.65 -10.94 -11.63
C LYS A 116 -4.58 -11.46 -10.52
N ASN A 117 -4.16 -12.51 -9.80
CA ASN A 117 -5.06 -13.21 -8.88
C ASN A 117 -5.13 -12.59 -7.49
N ILE A 118 -4.06 -11.94 -7.02
CA ILE A 118 -4.00 -11.33 -5.68
C ILE A 118 -4.27 -9.83 -5.76
N TYR A 119 -3.68 -9.14 -6.75
CA TYR A 119 -3.76 -7.68 -6.86
C TYR A 119 -4.73 -7.22 -7.95
N TYR A 120 -5.49 -8.13 -8.56
CA TYR A 120 -6.53 -7.81 -9.54
C TYR A 120 -6.03 -6.89 -10.67
N SER A 121 -4.74 -6.97 -11.00
CA SER A 121 -4.05 -6.10 -11.97
C SER A 121 -4.09 -4.60 -11.64
N VAL A 122 -4.44 -4.21 -10.42
CA VAL A 122 -4.40 -2.82 -9.91
C VAL A 122 -2.96 -2.32 -9.85
N HIS A 123 -2.03 -3.20 -9.49
CA HIS A 123 -0.60 -2.91 -9.41
C HIS A 123 0.18 -3.65 -10.51
N GLY A 124 1.26 -3.04 -10.99
CA GLY A 124 2.14 -3.62 -12.00
C GLY A 124 3.33 -4.39 -11.41
N PRO A 125 4.07 -5.13 -12.24
CA PRO A 125 5.27 -5.83 -11.79
C PRO A 125 6.38 -4.86 -11.40
N ALA A 126 7.22 -5.28 -10.44
CA ALA A 126 8.41 -4.58 -10.01
C ALA A 126 9.68 -5.40 -10.35
N GLU A 127 10.67 -4.69 -10.89
CA GLU A 127 12.04 -5.19 -11.16
C GLU A 127 13.11 -4.38 -10.40
N SER A 128 12.69 -3.30 -9.74
CA SER A 128 13.52 -2.39 -8.97
C SER A 128 13.08 -2.38 -7.52
N TYR A 129 14.02 -2.07 -6.62
CA TYR A 129 13.70 -1.71 -5.22
C TYR A 129 13.18 -0.28 -5.07
N LEU A 130 13.11 0.47 -6.18
CA LEU A 130 12.58 1.81 -6.22
C LEU A 130 11.26 1.85 -7.00
N PRO A 131 10.27 2.63 -6.53
CA PRO A 131 9.07 2.93 -7.29
C PRO A 131 9.44 3.75 -8.55
N LYS A 132 8.58 3.68 -9.58
CA LYS A 132 8.83 4.33 -10.89
C LYS A 132 8.94 5.85 -10.80
N GLU A 133 8.36 6.43 -9.77
CA GLU A 133 8.33 7.87 -9.49
C GLU A 133 9.61 8.35 -8.80
N SER A 134 10.48 7.44 -8.37
CA SER A 134 11.77 7.79 -7.79
C SER A 134 12.68 8.40 -8.86
N TRP A 135 13.35 9.51 -8.52
CA TRP A 135 14.37 10.13 -9.38
C TRP A 135 15.54 9.19 -9.72
N ALA A 136 15.75 8.15 -8.89
CA ALA A 136 16.80 7.15 -9.06
C ALA A 136 16.29 5.83 -9.69
N TYR A 137 15.04 5.79 -10.16
CA TYR A 137 14.49 4.61 -10.83
C TYR A 137 15.28 4.33 -12.12
N ASN A 138 15.75 3.09 -12.27
CA ASN A 138 16.37 2.62 -13.50
C ASN A 138 15.33 1.85 -14.34
N PRO A 139 14.87 2.41 -15.48
CA PRO A 139 13.92 1.74 -16.37
C PRO A 139 14.55 0.60 -17.19
N ASP A 140 15.88 0.53 -17.27
CA ASP A 140 16.61 -0.38 -18.17
C ASP A 140 16.90 -1.75 -17.53
N LEU A 141 16.31 -2.05 -16.37
CA LEU A 141 16.44 -3.35 -15.72
C LEU A 141 15.74 -4.43 -16.54
N SER A 142 16.40 -5.59 -16.69
CA SER A 142 15.83 -6.73 -17.40
C SER A 142 14.55 -7.21 -16.73
N ALA A 143 13.47 -7.30 -17.51
CA ALA A 143 12.20 -7.83 -17.03
C ALA A 143 12.33 -9.32 -16.68
N HIS A 144 11.66 -9.73 -15.60
CA HIS A 144 11.56 -11.14 -15.26
C HIS A 144 10.69 -11.90 -16.27
N THR A 145 11.18 -13.05 -16.72
CA THR A 145 10.43 -14.02 -17.52
C THR A 145 10.20 -15.29 -16.70
N PHE A 146 8.94 -15.69 -16.53
CA PHE A 146 8.58 -16.93 -15.85
C PHE A 146 8.99 -18.15 -16.70
N GLY A 147 9.59 -19.14 -16.05
CA GLY A 147 9.98 -20.40 -16.68
C GLY A 147 11.49 -20.53 -16.95
N LEU A 148 11.91 -21.74 -17.31
CA LEU A 148 13.32 -22.11 -17.50
C LEU A 148 13.86 -21.79 -18.90
N GLU A 149 13.01 -21.35 -19.82
CA GLU A 149 13.37 -21.07 -21.22
C GLU A 149 14.13 -19.73 -21.41
N GLY A 150 14.34 -18.97 -20.33
CA GLY A 150 15.08 -17.70 -20.34
C GLY A 150 16.61 -17.83 -20.20
N ARG A 151 17.21 -18.95 -20.64
CA ARG A 151 18.68 -19.13 -20.70
C ARG A 151 19.16 -19.32 -22.13
#